data_AF-A0A4Q9FD71-F1
#
_entry.id   AF-A0A4Q9FD71-F1
#
_cell.length_a   1.000
_cell.length_b   1.000
_cell.length_c   1.000
_cell.angle_alpha   90.00
_cell.angle_beta   90.00
_cell.angle_gamma   90.00
#
_symmetry.space_group_name_H-M   'P 1'
#
loop_
_entity.id
_entity.type
_entity.pdbx_description
1 polymer ?
#
loop_
_entity_poly.entity_id
_entity_poly.type
_entity_poly.pdbx_seq_one_letter_code
_entity_poly.pdbx_strand_id
1 'polypeptide(L)'
;MRQLLILTFLLILSINSYADTGLAFRYKIELQNGNEKIRGYVYHYTYSDGFKSDKESFLNYFSREFHNTPYIYTEVHSLNLSESFELDFFLPRNRIKFSPEKIIDVKLFEKKQFGVGDKILLIENERVYNLIGVKKFQKEGIDYRLAENCNISIVDFSMKADIKKIKMNLNSLIEKYYNNELESVNQEFFKAFNELKEKMYINNVLIFNYCSAL
;
A
#
# COMPACT_ATOMS: atom_id res chain seq x y z
N MET A 1 9.13 -49.13 0.14
CA MET A 1 8.30 -48.22 -0.69
C MET A 1 7.24 -47.48 0.12
N ARG A 2 6.38 -48.17 0.90
CA ARG A 2 5.33 -47.52 1.72
C ARG A 2 5.87 -46.50 2.75
N GLN A 3 6.99 -46.79 3.41
CA GLN A 3 7.63 -45.88 4.36
C GLN A 3 8.23 -44.63 3.67
N LEU A 4 8.78 -44.79 2.45
CA LEU A 4 9.33 -43.69 1.67
C LEU A 4 8.22 -42.71 1.26
N LEU A 5 7.07 -43.23 0.80
CA LEU A 5 5.89 -42.43 0.44
C LEU A 5 5.34 -41.64 1.62
N ILE A 6 5.31 -42.23 2.82
CA ILE A 6 4.87 -41.53 4.04
C ILE A 6 5.86 -40.41 4.39
N LEU A 7 7.16 -40.66 4.27
CA LEU A 7 8.19 -39.64 4.50
C LEU A 7 8.08 -38.49 3.50
N THR A 8 7.86 -38.79 2.21
CA THR A 8 7.67 -37.78 1.16
C THR A 8 6.39 -36.98 1.41
N PHE A 9 5.30 -37.62 1.85
CA PHE A 9 4.05 -36.94 2.17
C PHE A 9 4.18 -36.01 3.38
N LEU A 10 4.90 -36.43 4.44
CA LEU A 10 5.21 -35.58 5.59
C LEU A 10 6.16 -34.42 5.23
N LEU A 11 7.08 -34.63 4.28
CA LEU A 11 7.94 -33.57 3.73
C LEU A 11 7.14 -32.55 2.92
N ILE A 12 6.16 -32.98 2.12
CA ILE A 12 5.29 -32.07 1.36
C ILE A 12 4.37 -31.28 2.31
N LEU A 13 3.87 -31.90 3.38
CA LEU A 13 3.05 -31.24 4.40
C LEU A 13 3.83 -30.25 5.28
N SER A 14 5.15 -30.35 5.35
CA SER A 14 6.01 -29.43 6.10
C SER A 14 6.50 -28.24 5.27
N ILE A 15 6.22 -28.24 3.96
CA ILE A 15 6.35 -27.05 3.13
C ILE A 15 5.09 -26.22 3.37
N ASN A 16 5.13 -25.32 4.36
CA ASN A 16 4.15 -24.25 4.46
C ASN A 16 4.32 -23.34 3.23
N SER A 17 3.58 -23.64 2.16
CA SER A 17 3.44 -22.71 1.05
C SER A 17 2.52 -21.59 1.50
N TYR A 18 3.10 -20.55 2.11
CA TYR A 18 2.47 -19.24 2.13
C TYR A 18 2.48 -18.75 0.69
N ALA A 19 1.30 -18.81 0.08
CA ALA A 19 1.10 -18.31 -1.26
C ALA A 19 0.07 -17.20 -1.13
N ASP A 20 0.50 -15.98 -0.77
CA ASP A 20 -0.29 -14.80 -1.16
C ASP A 20 -0.08 -14.57 -2.66
N THR A 21 -0.53 -15.54 -3.45
CA THR A 21 -0.56 -15.44 -4.89
C THR A 21 -1.69 -14.52 -5.27
N GLY A 22 -1.41 -13.31 -5.70
CA GLY A 22 -2.42 -12.42 -6.25
C GLY A 22 -1.81 -11.40 -7.20
N LEU A 23 -2.68 -10.72 -7.92
CA LEU A 23 -2.35 -9.62 -8.80
C LEU A 23 -3.03 -8.36 -8.29
N ALA A 24 -2.32 -7.25 -8.37
CA ALA A 24 -2.86 -5.96 -8.00
C ALA A 24 -2.73 -4.98 -9.16
N PHE A 25 -3.77 -4.17 -9.35
CA PHE A 25 -3.91 -3.29 -10.50
C PHE A 25 -4.32 -1.89 -10.07
N ARG A 26 -3.73 -0.89 -10.73
CA ARG A 26 -4.12 0.51 -10.68
C ARG A 26 -4.69 0.86 -12.05
N TYR A 27 -5.93 1.30 -12.07
CA TYR A 27 -6.59 1.75 -13.29
C TYR A 27 -6.81 3.26 -13.22
N LYS A 28 -6.36 3.99 -14.24
CA LYS A 28 -6.70 5.40 -14.43
C LYS A 28 -7.96 5.48 -15.27
N ILE A 29 -9.00 6.12 -14.74
CA ILE A 29 -10.35 6.09 -15.32
C ILE A 29 -11.00 7.48 -15.39
N GLU A 30 -12.01 7.61 -16.25
CA GLU A 30 -13.07 8.61 -16.16
C GLU A 30 -14.39 7.87 -15.90
N LEU A 31 -15.00 8.13 -14.75
CA LEU A 31 -16.29 7.59 -14.34
C LEU A 31 -17.39 8.63 -14.62
N GLN A 32 -18.43 8.25 -15.36
CA GLN A 32 -19.69 8.97 -15.42
C GLN A 32 -20.64 8.40 -14.36
N ASN A 33 -20.90 9.18 -13.30
CA ASN A 33 -21.74 8.79 -12.17
C ASN A 33 -22.94 9.75 -12.07
N GLY A 34 -24.11 9.34 -12.60
CA GLY A 34 -25.23 10.27 -12.82
C GLY A 34 -24.83 11.41 -13.76
N ASN A 35 -24.95 12.67 -13.31
CA ASN A 35 -24.55 13.85 -14.09
C ASN A 35 -23.09 14.27 -13.89
N GLU A 36 -22.35 13.60 -13.00
CA GLU A 36 -20.99 13.96 -12.65
C GLU A 36 -19.97 13.13 -13.43
N LYS A 37 -18.84 13.77 -13.80
CA LYS A 37 -17.67 13.10 -14.36
C LYS A 37 -16.52 13.20 -13.38
N ILE A 38 -15.96 12.07 -13.00
CA ILE A 38 -14.85 11.98 -12.05
C ILE A 38 -13.68 11.30 -12.74
N ARG A 39 -12.53 11.97 -12.79
CA ARG A 39 -11.27 11.38 -13.26
C ARG A 39 -10.39 11.03 -12.07
N GLY A 40 -9.73 9.89 -12.14
CA GLY A 40 -8.81 9.48 -11.09
C GLY A 40 -8.35 8.05 -11.23
N TYR A 41 -7.97 7.46 -10.10
CA TYR A 41 -7.44 6.11 -10.01
C TYR A 41 -8.34 5.24 -9.14
N VAL A 42 -8.46 3.97 -9.52
CA VAL A 42 -9.02 2.90 -8.69
C VAL A 42 -7.99 1.78 -8.55
N TYR A 43 -8.05 1.08 -7.42
CA TYR A 43 -7.14 -0.01 -7.08
C TYR A 43 -7.93 -1.31 -6.93
N HIS A 44 -7.40 -2.39 -7.48
CA HIS A 44 -8.06 -3.69 -7.48
C HIS A 44 -7.06 -4.80 -7.18
N TYR A 45 -7.38 -5.63 -6.19
CA TYR A 45 -6.64 -6.83 -5.84
C TYR A 45 -7.46 -8.05 -6.24
N THR A 46 -6.86 -8.98 -6.96
CA THR A 46 -7.56 -10.17 -7.46
C THR A 46 -6.60 -11.37 -7.62
N TYR A 47 -7.15 -12.57 -7.53
CA TYR A 47 -6.43 -13.83 -7.81
C TYR A 47 -6.45 -14.21 -9.30
N SER A 48 -7.20 -13.46 -10.11
CA SER A 48 -7.30 -13.66 -11.55
C SER A 48 -6.55 -12.59 -12.33
N ASP A 49 -6.36 -12.82 -13.63
CA ASP A 49 -5.90 -11.75 -14.50
C ASP A 49 -6.90 -10.58 -14.45
N GLY A 50 -6.42 -9.37 -14.20
CA GLY A 50 -7.24 -8.15 -14.26
C GLY A 50 -7.83 -7.89 -15.66
N PHE A 51 -8.43 -6.72 -15.87
CA PHE A 51 -9.19 -6.41 -17.09
C PHE A 51 -8.50 -6.83 -18.40
N LYS A 52 -9.26 -7.49 -19.28
CA LYS A 52 -8.87 -7.94 -20.63
C LYS A 52 -9.86 -7.42 -21.67
N SER A 53 -9.41 -6.53 -22.55
CA SER A 53 -10.26 -5.83 -23.51
C SER A 53 -10.85 -6.71 -24.61
N ASP A 54 -10.25 -7.88 -24.87
CA ASP A 54 -10.72 -8.89 -25.82
C ASP A 54 -11.90 -9.72 -25.26
N LYS A 55 -12.13 -9.69 -23.95
CA LYS A 55 -13.16 -10.51 -23.28
C LYS A 55 -14.42 -9.75 -22.91
N GLU A 56 -14.29 -8.49 -22.51
CA GLU A 56 -15.43 -7.68 -22.06
C GLU A 56 -15.14 -6.17 -22.15
N SER A 57 -16.20 -5.35 -22.04
CA SER A 57 -16.05 -3.90 -21.89
C SER A 57 -15.54 -3.56 -20.49
N PHE A 58 -14.83 -2.43 -20.37
CA PHE A 58 -14.34 -2.00 -19.05
C PHE A 58 -15.49 -1.65 -18.10
N LEU A 59 -16.60 -1.11 -18.59
CA LEU A 59 -17.80 -0.86 -17.80
C LEU A 59 -18.33 -2.14 -17.14
N ASN A 60 -18.44 -3.25 -17.90
CA ASN A 60 -18.93 -4.52 -17.36
C ASN A 60 -17.97 -5.09 -16.32
N TYR A 61 -16.67 -5.07 -16.61
CA TYR A 61 -15.63 -5.46 -15.65
C TYR A 61 -15.71 -4.60 -14.37
N PHE A 62 -15.80 -3.28 -14.53
CA PHE A 62 -15.81 -2.34 -13.41
C PHE A 62 -17.01 -2.55 -12.50
N SER A 63 -18.21 -2.68 -13.07
CA SER A 63 -19.44 -2.91 -12.31
C SER A 63 -19.42 -4.24 -11.55
N ARG A 64 -18.76 -5.28 -12.07
CA ARG A 64 -18.61 -6.57 -11.39
C ARG A 64 -17.59 -6.51 -10.26
N GLU A 65 -16.40 -6.00 -10.53
CA GLU A 65 -15.27 -6.09 -9.59
C GLU A 65 -15.27 -4.98 -8.53
N PHE A 66 -15.80 -3.80 -8.81
CA PHE A 66 -15.73 -2.62 -7.92
C PHE A 66 -17.04 -2.30 -7.21
N HIS A 67 -18.01 -3.22 -7.20
CA HIS A 67 -19.31 -3.01 -6.56
C HIS A 67 -19.19 -2.61 -5.07
N ASN A 68 -18.14 -3.05 -4.38
CA ASN A 68 -17.84 -2.73 -2.97
C ASN A 68 -16.72 -1.70 -2.77
N THR A 69 -16.17 -1.13 -3.84
CA THR A 69 -15.05 -0.16 -3.77
C THR A 69 -15.53 1.19 -4.29
N PRO A 70 -16.30 1.94 -3.50
CA PRO A 70 -17.00 3.12 -3.97
C PRO A 70 -16.08 4.35 -4.03
N TYR A 71 -14.77 4.20 -4.15
CA TYR A 71 -13.83 5.32 -4.06
C TYR A 71 -13.01 5.49 -5.34
N ILE A 72 -12.92 6.72 -5.81
CA ILE A 72 -11.94 7.15 -6.82
C ILE A 72 -10.96 8.11 -6.16
N TYR A 73 -9.68 7.91 -6.42
CA TYR A 73 -8.61 8.80 -6.00
C TYR A 73 -8.31 9.78 -7.14
N THR A 74 -8.81 11.01 -7.06
CA THR A 74 -8.73 12.00 -8.16
C THR A 74 -7.31 12.42 -8.48
N GLU A 75 -6.43 12.39 -7.49
CA GLU A 75 -5.01 12.69 -7.62
C GLU A 75 -4.20 11.86 -6.61
N VAL A 76 -3.08 11.32 -7.09
CA VAL A 76 -2.10 10.57 -6.29
C VAL A 76 -0.69 10.99 -6.69
N HIS A 77 0.24 10.97 -5.74
CA HIS A 77 1.67 11.09 -6.00
C HIS A 77 2.36 9.75 -5.78
N SER A 78 3.13 9.30 -6.77
CA SER A 78 3.88 8.04 -6.69
C SER A 78 5.30 8.27 -6.17
N LEU A 79 5.80 7.36 -5.34
CA LEU A 79 7.18 7.29 -4.87
C LEU A 79 7.78 5.93 -5.23
N ASN A 80 8.83 5.93 -6.07
CA ASN A 80 9.63 4.74 -6.31
C ASN A 80 10.66 4.60 -5.20
N LEU A 81 10.52 3.60 -4.34
CA LEU A 81 11.44 3.31 -3.26
C LEU A 81 12.56 2.37 -3.72
N SER A 82 12.34 1.55 -4.75
CA SER A 82 13.36 0.75 -5.44
C SER A 82 12.93 0.54 -6.90
N GLU A 83 13.73 -0.19 -7.68
CA GLU A 83 13.39 -0.54 -9.07
C GLU A 83 12.08 -1.32 -9.20
N SER A 84 11.74 -2.12 -8.19
CA SER A 84 10.55 -2.99 -8.18
C SER A 84 9.47 -2.54 -7.19
N PHE A 85 9.69 -1.47 -6.44
CA PHE A 85 8.78 -1.04 -5.38
C PHE A 85 8.39 0.43 -5.51
N GLU A 86 7.11 0.65 -5.79
CA GLU A 86 6.49 1.96 -5.91
C GLU A 86 5.25 2.01 -5.02
N LEU A 87 5.06 3.12 -4.32
CA LEU A 87 3.85 3.41 -3.54
C LEU A 87 3.17 4.67 -4.03
N ASP A 88 1.85 4.65 -4.01
CA ASP A 88 1.03 5.81 -4.29
C ASP A 88 0.56 6.45 -2.97
N PHE A 89 0.49 7.78 -2.95
CA PHE A 89 0.05 8.54 -1.80
C PHE A 89 -1.11 9.44 -2.21
N PHE A 90 -2.07 9.68 -1.31
CA PHE A 90 -3.20 10.56 -1.55
C PHE A 90 -3.48 11.45 -0.33
N LEU A 91 -4.08 12.62 -0.59
CA LEU A 91 -4.65 13.48 0.44
C LEU A 91 -6.12 13.12 0.72
N PRO A 92 -6.68 13.36 1.92
CA PRO A 92 -8.08 13.05 2.22
C PRO A 92 -9.07 13.61 1.18
N ARG A 93 -8.83 14.86 0.73
CA ARG A 93 -9.66 15.55 -0.27
C ARG A 93 -9.70 14.87 -1.65
N ASN A 94 -8.70 14.04 -1.97
CA ASN A 94 -8.60 13.37 -3.27
C ASN A 94 -9.38 12.06 -3.31
N ARG A 95 -9.88 11.56 -2.17
CA ARG A 95 -10.67 10.32 -2.12
C ARG A 95 -12.17 10.66 -2.23
N ILE A 96 -12.72 10.49 -3.41
CA ILE A 96 -14.13 10.79 -3.71
C ILE A 96 -14.94 9.51 -3.69
N LYS A 97 -16.04 9.50 -2.93
CA LYS A 97 -17.00 8.40 -2.92
C LYS A 97 -17.96 8.53 -4.12
N PHE A 98 -18.26 7.44 -4.80
CA PHE A 98 -19.27 7.34 -5.86
C PHE A 98 -20.35 6.30 -5.53
N SER A 99 -21.44 6.31 -6.30
CA SER A 99 -22.59 5.42 -6.16
C SER A 99 -22.54 4.33 -7.24
N PRO A 100 -22.27 3.06 -6.93
CA PRO A 100 -22.25 1.98 -7.93
C PRO A 100 -23.53 1.90 -8.78
N GLU A 101 -24.69 2.17 -8.17
CA GLU A 101 -26.00 2.15 -8.81
C GLU A 101 -26.25 3.30 -9.81
N LYS A 102 -25.40 4.32 -9.81
CA LYS A 102 -25.50 5.50 -10.68
C LYS A 102 -24.43 5.51 -11.78
N ILE A 103 -23.62 4.46 -11.91
CA ILE A 103 -22.61 4.34 -12.95
C ILE A 103 -23.30 4.22 -14.31
N ILE A 104 -22.98 5.15 -15.21
CA ILE A 104 -23.49 5.16 -16.59
C ILE A 104 -22.42 4.68 -17.56
N ASP A 105 -21.19 5.13 -17.38
CA ASP A 105 -20.05 4.81 -18.25
C ASP A 105 -18.74 4.85 -17.46
N VAL A 106 -17.76 4.06 -17.90
CA VAL A 106 -16.40 4.07 -17.35
C VAL A 106 -15.39 3.93 -18.49
N LYS A 107 -14.56 4.95 -18.67
CA LYS A 107 -13.47 4.93 -19.65
C LYS A 107 -12.16 4.62 -18.96
N LEU A 108 -11.45 3.64 -19.49
CA LEU A 108 -10.10 3.27 -19.05
C LEU A 108 -9.06 4.03 -19.88
N PHE A 109 -8.11 4.70 -19.22
CA PHE A 109 -6.97 5.36 -19.88
C PHE A 109 -5.66 4.61 -19.68
N GLU A 110 -5.43 4.03 -18.49
CA GLU A 110 -4.17 3.38 -18.13
C GLU A 110 -4.44 2.19 -17.21
N LYS A 111 -3.70 1.10 -17.43
CA LYS A 111 -3.64 -0.07 -16.54
C LYS A 111 -2.19 -0.27 -16.12
N LYS A 112 -1.93 -0.32 -14.82
CA LYS A 112 -0.62 -0.68 -14.25
C LYS A 112 -0.78 -1.85 -13.29
N GLN A 113 0.03 -2.89 -13.47
CA GLN A 113 0.11 -4.03 -12.56
C GLN A 113 1.23 -3.80 -11.55
N PHE A 114 1.04 -4.24 -10.30
CA PHE A 114 2.02 -4.19 -9.22
C PHE A 114 1.86 -5.41 -8.29
N GLY A 115 2.84 -5.62 -7.40
CA GLY A 115 2.80 -6.71 -6.41
C GLY A 115 1.73 -6.48 -5.34
N VAL A 116 1.14 -7.55 -4.81
CA VAL A 116 0.12 -7.44 -3.76
C VAL A 116 0.72 -6.89 -2.48
N GLY A 117 -0.05 -6.03 -1.80
CA GLY A 117 0.36 -5.31 -0.59
C GLY A 117 -0.26 -3.92 -0.55
N ASP A 118 0.12 -3.12 0.44
CA ASP A 118 -0.28 -1.72 0.54
C ASP A 118 0.28 -0.93 -0.64
N LYS A 119 -0.57 -0.57 -1.61
CA LYS A 119 -0.15 0.29 -2.73
C LYS A 119 -0.46 1.76 -2.56
N ILE A 120 -1.55 2.09 -1.86
CA ILE A 120 -2.01 3.48 -1.72
C ILE A 120 -2.12 3.88 -0.25
N LEU A 121 -1.40 4.93 0.14
CA LEU A 121 -1.31 5.39 1.52
C LEU A 121 -1.85 6.82 1.69
N LEU A 122 -2.55 7.05 2.79
CA LEU A 122 -3.04 8.38 3.16
C LEU A 122 -1.91 9.22 3.76
N ILE A 123 -1.73 10.44 3.25
CA ILE A 123 -0.90 11.48 3.86
C ILE A 123 -1.80 12.66 4.21
N GLU A 124 -1.84 13.04 5.48
CA GLU A 124 -2.63 14.20 5.92
C GLU A 124 -1.86 15.51 5.78
N ASN A 125 -0.53 15.44 5.82
CA ASN A 125 0.34 16.61 5.71
C ASN A 125 0.59 17.01 4.26
N GLU A 126 -0.10 18.06 3.79
CA GLU A 126 0.03 18.58 2.42
C GLU A 126 1.46 18.97 2.03
N ARG A 127 2.22 19.53 2.96
CA ARG A 127 3.61 19.94 2.69
C ARG A 127 4.45 18.73 2.32
N VAL A 128 4.36 17.63 3.07
CA VAL A 128 5.09 16.39 2.77
C VAL A 128 4.57 15.74 1.49
N TYR A 129 3.26 15.68 1.30
CA TYR A 129 2.64 15.17 0.07
C TYR A 129 3.18 15.86 -1.19
N ASN A 130 3.33 17.18 -1.16
CA ASN A 130 3.85 17.98 -2.28
C ASN A 130 5.35 17.76 -2.57
N LEU A 131 6.09 17.05 -1.70
CA LEU A 131 7.50 16.70 -1.94
C LEU A 131 7.65 15.36 -2.66
N ILE A 132 6.62 14.51 -2.61
CA ILE A 132 6.61 13.19 -3.24
C ILE A 132 6.68 13.37 -4.76
N GLY A 133 7.62 12.68 -5.41
CA GLY A 133 7.80 12.71 -6.87
C GLY A 133 8.59 13.89 -7.43
N VAL A 134 8.91 14.91 -6.61
CA VAL A 134 9.58 16.14 -7.08
C VAL A 134 11.04 16.24 -6.64
N LYS A 135 11.40 15.63 -5.50
CA LYS A 135 12.74 15.76 -4.91
C LYS A 135 13.50 14.44 -4.84
N LYS A 136 14.82 14.55 -4.94
CA LYS A 136 15.72 13.50 -4.48
C LYS A 136 15.49 13.26 -2.99
N PHE A 137 15.63 12.01 -2.57
CA PHE A 137 15.45 11.62 -1.19
C PHE A 137 16.50 10.58 -0.80
N GLN A 138 16.72 10.47 0.50
CA GLN A 138 17.38 9.32 1.11
C GLN A 138 16.35 8.51 1.88
N LYS A 139 16.55 7.20 1.99
CA LYS A 139 15.61 6.30 2.65
C LYS A 139 16.31 5.27 3.52
N GLU A 140 15.61 4.85 4.58
CA GLU A 140 15.98 3.72 5.44
C GLU A 140 14.73 2.90 5.74
N GLY A 141 14.93 1.62 6.03
CA GLY A 141 13.87 0.68 6.40
C GLY A 141 14.14 0.02 7.74
N ILE A 142 13.07 -0.30 8.47
CA ILE A 142 13.09 -1.16 9.65
C ILE A 142 12.19 -2.34 9.35
N ASP A 143 12.80 -3.53 9.31
CA ASP A 143 12.07 -4.78 9.22
C ASP A 143 11.36 -5.03 10.54
N TYR A 144 10.04 -5.00 10.50
CA TYR A 144 9.22 -5.08 11.68
C TYR A 144 8.89 -6.56 11.94
N ARG A 145 9.61 -7.20 12.88
CA ARG A 145 9.46 -8.64 13.25
C ARG A 145 8.06 -9.05 13.74
N LEU A 146 7.11 -8.12 13.77
CA LEU A 146 5.89 -8.09 14.55
C LEU A 146 4.61 -8.18 13.72
N ALA A 147 4.74 -8.04 12.40
CA ALA A 147 3.68 -8.27 11.45
C ALA A 147 4.34 -8.83 10.20
N GLU A 148 3.95 -10.05 9.82
CA GLU A 148 4.50 -10.76 8.67
C GLU A 148 4.53 -9.83 7.45
N ASN A 149 5.73 -9.64 6.88
CA ASN A 149 6.01 -8.81 5.70
C ASN A 149 5.62 -7.32 5.79
N CYS A 150 5.59 -6.74 6.99
CA CYS A 150 5.44 -5.29 7.19
C CYS A 150 6.77 -4.59 7.50
N ASN A 151 6.92 -3.37 7.01
CA ASN A 151 8.13 -2.56 7.19
C ASN A 151 7.78 -1.12 7.54
N ILE A 152 8.60 -0.50 8.40
CA ILE A 152 8.58 0.95 8.59
C ILE A 152 9.61 1.57 7.65
N SER A 153 9.16 2.49 6.80
CA SER A 153 10.02 3.28 5.91
C SER A 153 10.20 4.69 6.44
N ILE A 154 11.43 5.18 6.34
CA ILE A 154 11.83 6.55 6.64
C ILE A 154 12.32 7.16 5.32
N VAL A 155 11.73 8.27 4.89
CA VAL A 155 12.10 8.98 3.66
C VAL A 155 12.38 10.44 4.01
N ASP A 156 13.61 10.88 3.79
CA ASP A 156 14.00 12.28 4.00
C ASP A 156 14.15 13.00 2.66
N PHE A 157 13.21 13.90 2.39
CA PHE A 157 13.22 14.76 1.19
C PHE A 157 14.13 15.99 1.33
N SER A 158 14.63 16.28 2.53
CA SER A 158 15.59 17.37 2.76
C SER A 158 17.03 16.94 2.47
N MET A 159 17.32 15.63 2.56
CA MET A 159 18.65 15.02 2.55
C MET A 159 19.62 15.61 3.58
N LYS A 160 19.08 16.13 4.69
CA LYS A 160 19.84 16.74 5.79
C LYS A 160 19.61 16.01 7.11
N ALA A 161 18.58 15.17 7.20
CA ALA A 161 18.28 14.45 8.41
C ALA A 161 19.28 13.32 8.63
N ASP A 162 19.63 13.06 9.90
CA ASP A 162 20.35 11.86 10.29
C ASP A 162 19.37 10.67 10.35
N ILE A 163 19.11 10.06 9.20
CA ILE A 163 18.15 8.95 9.07
C ILE A 163 18.55 7.72 9.88
N LYS A 164 19.85 7.52 10.15
CA LYS A 164 20.34 6.43 11.00
C LYS A 164 19.95 6.66 12.45
N LYS A 165 20.09 7.89 12.95
CA LYS A 165 19.62 8.25 14.29
C LYS A 165 18.10 8.11 14.42
N ILE A 166 17.34 8.51 13.40
CA ILE A 166 15.88 8.33 13.38
C ILE A 166 15.52 6.84 13.44
N LYS A 167 16.21 6.00 12.65
CA LYS A 167 16.05 4.54 12.66
C LYS A 167 16.33 3.94 14.04
N MET A 168 17.43 4.35 14.69
CA MET A 168 17.76 3.90 16.05
C MET A 168 16.69 4.29 17.07
N ASN A 169 16.17 5.51 17.00
CA ASN A 169 15.10 5.97 17.88
C ASN A 169 13.80 5.17 17.68
N LEU A 170 13.46 4.86 16.42
CA LEU A 170 12.31 4.02 16.10
C LEU A 170 12.48 2.59 16.62
N ASN A 171 13.66 1.97 16.44
CA ASN A 171 13.93 0.64 17.00
C ASN A 171 13.77 0.64 18.53
N SER A 172 14.35 1.63 19.22
CA SER A 172 14.19 1.76 20.67
C SER A 172 12.74 1.98 21.08
N LEU A 173 11.96 2.72 20.28
CA LEU A 173 10.54 2.91 20.52
C LEU A 173 9.77 1.58 20.39
N ILE A 174 10.05 0.80 19.35
CA ILE A 174 9.45 -0.51 19.14
C ILE A 174 9.78 -1.44 20.31
N GLU A 175 11.06 -1.57 20.66
CA GLU A 175 11.53 -2.42 21.77
C GLU A 175 10.87 -2.03 23.10
N LYS A 176 10.74 -0.73 23.39
CA LYS A 176 10.11 -0.24 24.61
C LYS A 176 8.65 -0.66 24.75
N TYR A 177 7.90 -0.70 23.64
CA TYR A 177 6.47 -1.00 23.63
C TYR A 177 6.14 -2.43 23.18
N TYR A 178 7.17 -3.26 22.97
CA TYR A 178 7.06 -4.65 22.57
C TYR A 178 6.54 -5.50 23.74
N ASN A 179 5.51 -6.29 23.50
CA ASN A 179 5.05 -7.33 24.41
C ASN A 179 5.54 -8.70 23.90
N ASN A 180 6.42 -9.34 24.68
CA ASN A 180 6.99 -10.65 24.33
C ASN A 180 5.99 -11.80 24.33
N GLU A 181 4.96 -11.73 25.18
CA GLU A 181 3.95 -12.79 25.27
C GLU A 181 2.98 -12.75 24.09
N LEU A 182 2.64 -11.55 23.63
CA LEU A 182 1.70 -11.33 22.53
C LEU A 182 2.40 -11.17 21.17
N GLU A 183 3.73 -11.21 21.14
CA GLU A 183 4.56 -10.92 19.96
C GLU A 183 4.04 -9.71 19.17
N SER A 184 3.71 -8.63 19.88
CA SER A 184 3.08 -7.42 19.31
C SER A 184 3.38 -6.17 20.15
N VAL A 185 3.25 -4.99 19.55
CA VAL A 185 3.32 -3.71 20.27
C VAL A 185 1.97 -3.37 20.91
N ASN A 186 2.00 -2.71 22.05
CA ASN A 186 0.79 -2.23 22.71
C ASN A 186 0.20 -0.98 22.03
N GLN A 187 -1.01 -0.56 22.45
CA GLN A 187 -1.69 0.60 21.87
C GLN A 187 -0.93 1.93 22.06
N GLU A 188 -0.12 2.05 23.12
CA GLU A 188 0.66 3.26 23.40
C GLU A 188 1.75 3.51 22.35
N PHE A 189 2.25 2.44 21.71
CA PHE A 189 3.16 2.54 20.58
C PHE A 189 2.59 3.42 19.47
N PHE A 190 1.34 3.19 19.05
CA PHE A 190 0.75 3.92 17.92
C PHE A 190 0.62 5.41 18.20
N LYS A 191 0.32 5.78 19.47
CA LYS A 191 0.31 7.18 19.88
C LYS A 191 1.70 7.79 19.77
N ALA A 192 2.72 7.15 20.36
CA ALA A 192 4.09 7.66 20.31
C ALA A 192 4.67 7.70 18.88
N PHE A 193 4.32 6.71 18.06
CA PHE A 193 4.70 6.64 16.66
C PHE A 193 4.09 7.78 15.84
N ASN A 194 2.80 8.07 16.04
CA ASN A 194 2.14 9.20 15.36
C ASN A 194 2.72 10.55 15.82
N GLU A 195 3.00 10.74 17.11
CA GLU A 195 3.67 11.95 17.60
C GLU A 195 5.06 12.14 16.97
N LEU A 196 5.82 11.06 16.76
CA LEU A 196 7.09 11.10 16.07
C LEU A 196 6.92 11.46 14.59
N LYS A 197 5.95 10.85 13.89
CA LYS A 197 5.63 11.18 12.49
C LYS A 197 5.37 12.67 12.31
N GLU A 198 4.50 13.25 13.13
CA GLU A 198 4.16 14.68 13.06
C GLU A 198 5.39 15.58 13.27
N LYS A 199 6.24 15.25 14.24
CA LYS A 199 7.50 15.99 14.45
C LYS A 199 8.44 15.89 13.24
N MET A 200 8.48 14.74 12.59
CA MET A 200 9.35 14.51 11.42
C MET A 200 8.88 15.26 10.17
N TYR A 201 7.56 15.46 10.01
CA TYR A 201 7.03 16.24 8.88
C TYR A 201 7.54 17.68 8.84
N ILE A 202 7.78 18.31 9.99
CA ILE A 202 8.37 19.66 10.09
C ILE A 202 9.73 19.72 9.37
N ASN A 203 10.50 18.63 9.47
CA ASN A 203 11.81 18.46 8.86
C ASN A 203 11.76 17.87 7.45
N ASN A 204 10.57 17.77 6.84
CA ASN A 204 10.34 17.13 5.54
C ASN A 204 10.73 15.64 5.51
N VAL A 205 10.60 14.96 6.64
CA VAL A 205 10.82 13.52 6.74
C VAL A 205 9.47 12.82 6.83
N LEU A 206 9.23 11.88 5.93
CA LEU A 206 8.04 11.04 5.88
C LEU A 206 8.37 9.68 6.52
N ILE A 207 7.61 9.29 7.53
CA ILE A 207 7.66 7.95 8.12
C ILE A 207 6.30 7.29 7.91
N PHE A 208 6.30 6.07 7.36
CA PHE A 208 5.09 5.30 7.13
C PHE A 208 5.37 3.80 7.27
N ASN A 209 4.31 3.07 7.58
CA ASN A 209 4.32 1.62 7.56
C ASN A 209 3.69 1.16 6.26
N TYR A 210 4.19 0.06 5.71
CA TYR A 210 3.56 -0.64 4.60
C TYR A 210 3.74 -2.14 4.81
N CYS A 211 2.79 -2.92 4.33
CA CYS A 211 2.86 -4.38 4.32
C CYS A 211 2.83 -4.90 2.88
N SER A 212 3.73 -5.83 2.55
CA SER A 212 3.64 -6.62 1.32
C SER A 212 2.94 -7.95 1.59
N ALA A 213 2.43 -8.57 0.52
CA ALA A 213 1.96 -9.95 0.54
C ALA A 213 3.05 -10.96 0.97
N LEU A 214 2.63 -12.13 1.48
CA LEU A 214 3.47 -13.27 1.89
C LEU A 214 3.93 -14.19 0.76
#